data_AF-A0A7K0PZS6-F1
#
_entry.id   AF-A0A7K0PZS6-F1
#
_cell.length_a   1.000
_cell.length_b   1.000
_cell.length_c   1.000
_cell.angle_alpha   90.00
_cell.angle_beta   90.00
_cell.angle_gamma   90.00
#
_symmetry.space_group_name_H-M   'P 1'
#
loop_
_entity.id
_entity.type
_entity.pdbx_description
1 polymer ?
#
loop_
_entity_poly.entity_id
_entity_poly.type
_entity_poly.pdbx_seq_one_letter_code
_entity_poly.pdbx_strand_id
1 'polypeptide(L)' 'MTHPPAPESAAGTARATLPDEEREGFDRLVHSITAASGKALGAVLRGRLPGVEGVRWLRSEGLPPTARAASL' A
#
# COMPACT_ATOMS: atom_id res chain seq x y z
N MET A 1 -5.07 15.50 6.25
CA MET A 1 -6.07 15.05 5.26
C MET A 1 -5.41 14.04 4.35
N THR A 2 -5.88 12.80 4.35
CA THR A 2 -5.38 11.76 3.43
C THR A 2 -6.10 11.94 2.10
N HIS A 3 -5.38 12.22 1.02
CA HIS A 3 -5.98 12.40 -0.30
C HIS A 3 -6.32 11.03 -0.90
N PRO A 4 -7.54 10.81 -1.41
CA PRO A 4 -7.89 9.54 -2.05
C PRO A 4 -7.09 9.32 -3.34
N PRO A 5 -6.80 8.07 -3.72
CA PRO A 5 -6.14 7.78 -5.00
C PRO A 5 -7.00 8.24 -6.18
N ALA A 6 -6.34 8.63 -7.27
CA ALA A 6 -7.02 9.04 -8.50
C ALA A 6 -7.92 7.90 -9.02
N PRO A 7 -9.16 8.19 -9.45
CA PRO A 7 -10.16 7.17 -9.77
C PRO A 7 -9.75 6.24 -10.92
N GLU A 8 -8.98 6.75 -11.89
CA GLU A 8 -8.51 5.97 -13.05
C GLU A 8 -7.22 5.20 -12.80
N SER A 9 -6.65 5.27 -11.59
CA SER A 9 -5.47 4.48 -11.23
C SER A 9 -5.86 3.06 -10.80
N ALA A 10 -4.91 2.12 -10.89
CA ALA A 10 -5.09 0.78 -10.33
C ALA A 10 -5.50 0.83 -8.83
N ALA A 11 -4.98 1.79 -8.08
CA ALA A 11 -5.37 2.03 -6.69
C ALA A 11 -6.80 2.59 -6.56
N GLY A 12 -7.23 3.47 -7.48
CA GLY A 12 -8.60 3.99 -7.52
C GLY A 12 -9.63 2.89 -7.83
N THR A 13 -9.30 1.98 -8.76
CA THR A 13 -10.13 0.82 -9.07
C THR A 13 -10.22 -0.13 -7.88
N ALA A 14 -9.10 -0.46 -7.23
CA ALA A 14 -9.09 -1.28 -6.02
C ALA A 14 -9.94 -0.66 -4.90
N ARG A 15 -9.80 0.66 -4.66
CA ARG A 15 -10.63 1.40 -3.68
C ARG A 15 -12.12 1.30 -3.99
N ALA A 16 -12.51 1.34 -5.26
CA ALA A 16 -13.91 1.24 -5.66
C ALA A 16 -14.53 -0.14 -5.33
N THR A 17 -13.71 -1.20 -5.32
CA THR A 17 -14.14 -2.56 -4.94
C THR A 17 -14.23 -2.78 -3.42
N LEU A 18 -13.70 -1.87 -2.61
CA LEU A 18 -13.70 -1.99 -1.16
C LEU A 18 -14.98 -1.42 -0.50
N PRO A 19 -15.45 -2.03 0.61
CA PRO A 19 -16.45 -1.46 1.50
C PRO A 19 -16.02 -0.07 2.01
N ASP A 20 -16.99 0.82 2.28
CA ASP A 20 -16.70 2.21 2.66
C ASP A 20 -15.85 2.31 3.94
N GLU A 21 -16.08 1.40 4.90
CA GLU A 21 -15.31 1.27 6.14
C GLU A 21 -13.81 0.95 5.91
N GLU A 22 -13.47 0.26 4.82
CA GLU A 22 -12.09 -0.11 4.50
C GLU A 22 -11.39 0.94 3.62
N ARG A 23 -12.14 1.82 2.95
CA ARG A 23 -11.60 2.85 2.04
C ARG A 23 -10.67 3.82 2.76
N GLU A 24 -11.00 4.27 3.97
CA GLU A 24 -10.12 5.15 4.74
C GLU A 24 -8.83 4.45 5.19
N GLY A 25 -8.90 3.14 5.45
CA GLY A 25 -7.73 2.31 5.77
C GLY A 25 -6.80 2.23 4.57
N PHE A 26 -7.38 1.95 3.40
CA PHE A 26 -6.71 1.86 2.11
C PHE A 26 -6.08 3.19 1.67
N ASP A 27 -6.81 4.31 1.72
CA ASP A 27 -6.30 5.62 1.32
C ASP A 27 -5.07 6.01 2.13
N ARG A 28 -5.11 5.74 3.44
CA ARG A 28 -3.98 6.01 4.34
C ARG A 28 -2.79 5.08 4.05
N LEU A 29 -3.01 3.83 3.64
CA LEU A 29 -1.95 2.92 3.22
C LEU A 29 -1.30 3.40 1.91
N VAL A 30 -2.11 3.72 0.89
CA VAL A 30 -1.63 4.24 -0.39
C VAL A 30 -0.85 5.54 -0.19
N HIS A 31 -1.36 6.45 0.64
CA HIS A 31 -0.65 7.67 1.00
C HIS A 31 0.70 7.38 1.69
N SER A 32 0.76 6.39 2.58
CA SER A 32 2.00 6.03 3.28
C SER A 32 3.05 5.44 2.32
N ILE A 33 2.63 4.62 1.36
CA ILE A 33 3.52 4.02 0.36
C ILE A 33 4.02 5.08 -0.62
N THR A 34 3.14 5.95 -1.12
CA THR A 34 3.50 7.04 -2.05
C THR A 34 4.41 8.09 -1.40
N ALA A 35 4.13 8.46 -0.15
CA ALA A 35 5.01 9.37 0.62
C ALA A 35 6.36 8.73 0.97
N ALA A 36 6.45 7.40 0.99
CA ALA A 36 7.66 6.64 1.29
C ALA A 36 8.29 6.01 0.04
N SER A 37 8.14 6.62 -1.13
CA SER A 37 8.57 6.08 -2.43
C SER A 37 10.03 5.60 -2.49
N GLY A 38 10.93 6.22 -1.71
CA GLY A 38 12.34 5.83 -1.58
C GLY A 38 12.66 4.78 -0.51
N LYS A 39 11.69 4.38 0.33
CA LYS A 39 11.87 3.40 1.40
C LYS A 39 11.51 1.99 0.95
N ALA A 40 12.06 1.00 1.65
CA ALA A 40 11.70 -0.39 1.46
C ALA A 40 10.22 -0.62 1.82
N LEU A 41 9.46 -1.22 0.90
CA LEU A 41 8.04 -1.51 1.06
C LEU A 41 7.77 -2.37 2.30
N GLY A 42 8.63 -3.36 2.59
CA GLY A 42 8.49 -4.21 3.77
C GLY A 42 8.55 -3.44 5.09
N ALA A 43 9.34 -2.35 5.17
CA ALA A 43 9.39 -1.51 6.35
C ALA A 43 8.14 -0.63 6.49
N VAL A 44 7.65 -0.09 5.37
CA VAL A 44 6.41 0.70 5.33
C VAL A 44 5.21 -0.14 5.72
N LEU A 45 5.09 -1.36 5.16
CA LEU A 45 4.00 -2.28 5.45
C LEU A 45 4.00 -2.77 6.89
N ARG A 46 5.18 -3.03 7.49
CA ARG A 46 5.28 -3.42 8.91
C ARG A 46 4.78 -2.33 9.86
N GLY A 47 4.91 -1.06 9.49
CA GLY A 47 4.40 0.06 10.28
C GLY A 47 2.88 0.24 10.18
N ARG A 48 2.22 -0.43 9.22
CA ARG A 48 0.80 -0.20 8.89
C ARG A 48 -0.08 -1.43 9.06
N LEU A 49 0.46 -2.62 8.82
CA LEU A 49 -0.24 -3.88 8.93
C LEU A 49 0.23 -4.64 10.17
N PRO A 50 -0.66 -5.39 10.82
CA PRO A 50 -0.28 -6.20 11.97
C PRO A 50 0.72 -7.29 11.58
N GLY A 51 1.80 -7.40 12.35
CA GLY A 51 2.76 -8.49 12.23
C GLY A 51 3.51 -8.50 10.88
N VAL A 52 3.47 -9.66 10.20
CA VAL A 52 4.24 -9.93 8.98
C VAL A 52 3.38 -9.99 7.72
N GLU A 53 2.08 -9.70 7.82
CA GLU A 53 1.13 -9.87 6.71
C GLU A 53 1.55 -9.11 5.46
N GLY A 54 2.01 -7.87 5.60
CA GLY A 54 2.50 -7.11 4.46
C GLY A 54 3.76 -7.68 3.81
N VAL A 55 4.68 -8.24 4.61
CA VAL A 55 5.87 -8.91 4.08
C VAL A 55 5.52 -10.24 3.42
N ARG A 56 4.54 -10.96 3.98
CA ARG A 56 4.03 -12.22 3.42
C ARG A 56 3.35 -11.99 2.08
N TRP A 57 2.55 -10.95 1.97
CA TRP A 57 1.92 -10.51 0.72
C TRP A 57 2.96 -10.09 -0.33
N LEU A 58 3.98 -9.30 0.04
CA LEU A 58 5.06 -8.97 -0.90
C LEU A 58 5.73 -10.23 -1.46
N ARG A 59 5.97 -11.24 -0.61
CA ARG A 59 6.54 -12.51 -1.05
C ARG A 59 5.60 -13.30 -1.96
N SER A 60 4.28 -13.26 -1.75
CA SER A 60 3.33 -13.92 -2.68
C SER A 60 3.30 -13.24 -4.04
N GLU A 61 3.52 -11.93 -4.10
CA GLU A 61 3.69 -11.15 -5.33
C GLU A 61 5.09 -11.31 -5.97
N GLY A 62 5.97 -12.13 -5.38
CA GLY A 62 7.35 -12.32 -5.86
C GLY A 62 8.29 -11.14 -5.58
N LEU A 63 7.86 -10.19 -4.76
CA LEU A 63 8.62 -8.99 -4.43
C LEU A 63 9.45 -9.19 -3.14
N PRO A 64 10.74 -8.81 -3.14
CA PRO A 64 11.52 -8.81 -1.91
C PRO A 64 11.01 -7.71 -0.95
N PRO A 65 11.12 -7.91 0.37
CA PRO A 65 10.72 -6.88 1.35
C PRO A 65 11.54 -5.59 1.27
N THR A 66 12.67 -5.62 0.57
CA THR A 66 13.54 -4.49 0.25
C THR A 66 13.16 -3.76 -1.04
N ALA A 67 12.17 -4.27 -1.79
CA ALA A 67 11.65 -3.60 -2.98
C ALA A 67 11.17 -2.18 -2.61
N ARG A 68 11.43 -1.23 -3.51
CA ARG A 68 11.01 0.17 -3.35
C ARG A 68 9.83 0.43 -4.25
N ALA A 69 8.87 1.24 -3.79
CA ALA A 69 7.70 1.60 -4.59
C ALA A 69 8.10 2.33 -5.88
N ALA A 70 9.20 3.10 -5.86
CA ALA A 70 9.72 3.78 -7.05
C ALA A 70 10.43 2.84 -8.07
N SER A 71 10.58 1.55 -7.76
CA SER A 71 11.25 0.56 -8.62
C SER A 71 10.30 -0.54 -9.11
N LEU A 72 9.00 -0.35 -8.91
CA LEU A 72 7.90 -1.16 -9.42
C LEU A 72 7.18 -0.38 -10.52
#